data_AF-A0A1E5STL0-F1
#
_entry.id   AF-A0A1E5STL0-F1
#
_cell.length_a   1.000
_cell.length_b   1.000
_cell.length_c   1.000
_cell.angle_alpha   90.00
_cell.angle_beta   90.00
_cell.angle_gamma   90.00
#
_symmetry.space_group_name_H-M   'P 1'
#
loop_
_entity.id
_entity.type
_entity.pdbx_description
1 polymer ?
#
loop_
_entity_poly.entity_id
_entity_poly.type
_entity_poly.pdbx_seq_one_letter_code
_entity_poly.pdbx_strand_id
1 'polypeptide(L)'
;MNYRLKTLISLSIICLSFMTSYAQIEYSIQIEALKKSFEERTTEAIKPYISDSLAFGNYPSKVSIQILTQVFKNLPDLNSLEILSQKSGEAELEYNFTLLGKRTSKVLFDNSGKVMRLELVDNLLREEAEAQAALARQKQVPTPGALAEKHPFKEVSFNAPDGLMITANLYETGAGLPVVLLCHQAGYNKYEYADIAPKLNEMGFNVMAIDQRSGGSFGGQSNATFERAKSAGLETGFLDAEQDIEAAVNFLYEKYGKQVILWGSSYSSSLALFIGDSNERVSAMISFSPGDYFGDAKPSLSTVFKSVEKPFLVTSSKEEAKALSSLIEGAQLNQKQSQFIPQGQGYHGSRALWEGQEGGEEYWSQVTSFLRSLN
;
A
#
# COMPACT_ATOMS: atom_id res chain seq x y z
N MET A 1 47.41 28.19 -72.25
CA MET A 1 47.17 28.79 -73.59
C MET A 1 45.70 29.16 -73.67
N ASN A 2 45.38 30.36 -74.16
CA ASN A 2 44.03 30.92 -74.24
C ASN A 2 42.98 30.06 -74.99
N TYR A 3 41.71 30.40 -74.72
CA TYR A 3 40.49 30.23 -75.54
C TYR A 3 39.76 28.88 -75.50
N ARG A 4 38.49 28.87 -75.04
CA ARG A 4 37.31 29.14 -75.89
C ARG A 4 35.99 28.99 -75.11
N LEU A 5 35.09 29.93 -75.39
CA LEU A 5 33.67 29.96 -75.07
C LEU A 5 32.94 28.79 -75.76
N LYS A 6 32.12 28.02 -75.02
CA LYS A 6 30.99 27.26 -75.57
C LYS A 6 29.81 27.33 -74.60
N THR A 7 28.72 27.87 -75.11
CA THR A 7 27.37 27.92 -74.57
C THR A 7 26.91 26.54 -74.09
N LEU A 8 26.53 26.42 -72.82
CA LEU A 8 25.79 25.28 -72.28
C LEU A 8 24.36 25.72 -71.96
N ILE A 9 23.42 25.00 -72.57
CA ILE A 9 21.98 25.08 -72.32
C ILE A 9 21.75 24.56 -70.90
N SER A 10 21.32 25.44 -69.98
CA SER A 10 20.90 25.02 -68.64
C SER A 10 19.48 24.47 -68.71
N LEU A 11 19.36 23.14 -68.64
CA LEU A 11 18.10 22.45 -68.45
C LEU A 11 17.67 22.64 -66.98
N SER A 12 16.80 23.61 -66.72
CA SER A 12 16.20 23.81 -65.41
C SER A 12 15.16 22.71 -65.16
N ILE A 13 15.54 21.68 -64.42
CA ILE A 13 14.61 20.70 -63.86
C ILE A 13 13.83 21.41 -62.76
N ILE A 14 12.57 21.77 -63.06
CA ILE A 14 11.60 22.21 -62.06
C ILE A 14 11.22 20.95 -61.26
N CYS A 15 11.84 20.79 -60.10
CA CYS A 15 11.44 19.79 -59.12
C CYS A 15 10.18 20.32 -58.42
N LEU A 16 9.00 19.89 -58.90
CA LEU A 16 7.73 20.14 -58.23
C LEU A 16 7.72 19.28 -56.96
N SER A 17 8.14 19.85 -55.84
CA SER A 17 7.92 19.28 -54.52
C SER A 17 6.43 19.36 -54.21
N PHE A 18 5.71 18.26 -54.45
CA PHE A 18 4.41 18.04 -53.82
C PHE A 18 4.64 17.90 -52.31
N MET A 19 4.59 19.02 -51.60
CA MET A 19 4.31 19.04 -50.16
C MET A 19 2.89 18.49 -50.00
N THR A 20 2.79 17.19 -49.77
CA THR A 20 1.56 16.60 -49.22
C THR A 20 1.43 17.16 -47.81
N SER A 21 0.52 18.11 -47.62
CA SER A 21 0.05 18.46 -46.30
C SER A 21 -0.56 17.18 -45.71
N TYR A 22 0.13 16.53 -44.78
CA TYR A 22 -0.50 15.56 -43.91
C TYR A 22 -1.64 16.30 -43.21
N ALA A 23 -2.88 16.04 -43.59
CA ALA A 23 -4.02 16.50 -42.83
C ALA A 23 -3.83 15.95 -41.42
N GLN A 24 -3.69 16.85 -40.45
CA GLN A 24 -3.64 16.48 -39.04
C GLN A 24 -4.95 15.76 -38.74
N ILE A 25 -4.88 14.48 -38.37
CA ILE A 25 -6.07 13.71 -37.99
C ILE A 25 -6.57 14.34 -36.69
N GLU A 26 -7.73 14.96 -36.75
CA GLU A 26 -8.38 15.59 -35.60
C GLU A 26 -9.55 14.74 -35.12
N TYR A 27 -9.52 14.35 -33.84
CA TYR A 27 -10.63 13.63 -33.19
C TYR A 27 -11.60 14.57 -32.46
N SER A 28 -11.59 15.86 -32.82
CA SER A 28 -12.31 16.93 -32.14
C SER A 28 -13.82 16.66 -32.06
N ILE A 29 -14.41 16.03 -33.08
CA ILE A 29 -15.85 15.69 -33.09
C ILE A 29 -16.16 14.57 -32.09
N GLN A 30 -15.32 13.52 -32.05
CA GLN A 30 -15.47 12.40 -31.14
C GLN A 30 -15.29 12.84 -29.68
N ILE A 31 -14.33 13.74 -29.45
CA ILE A 31 -14.03 14.28 -28.12
C ILE A 31 -15.14 15.23 -27.66
N GLU A 32 -15.72 16.05 -28.54
CA GLU A 32 -16.89 16.88 -28.21
C GLU A 32 -18.11 16.01 -27.88
N ALA A 33 -18.33 14.92 -28.62
CA ALA A 33 -19.40 13.97 -28.33
C ALA A 33 -19.17 13.24 -26.99
N LEU A 34 -17.91 12.97 -26.63
CA LEU A 34 -17.54 12.41 -25.34
C LEU A 34 -17.82 13.40 -24.21
N LYS A 35 -17.43 14.66 -24.38
CA LYS A 35 -17.73 15.75 -23.44
C LYS A 35 -19.23 15.87 -23.18
N LYS A 36 -20.02 15.95 -24.25
CA LYS A 36 -21.48 16.00 -24.18
C LYS A 36 -22.08 14.79 -23.45
N SER A 37 -21.48 13.60 -23.62
CA SER A 37 -21.92 12.38 -22.93
C SER A 37 -21.71 12.45 -21.42
N PHE A 38 -20.62 13.08 -20.96
CA PHE A 38 -20.42 13.37 -19.53
C PHE A 38 -21.42 14.41 -19.01
N GLU A 39 -21.64 15.50 -19.76
CA GLU A 39 -22.58 16.57 -19.38
C GLU A 39 -24.03 16.08 -19.28
N GLU A 40 -24.47 15.29 -20.26
CA GLU A 40 -25.83 14.75 -20.31
C GLU A 40 -25.98 13.48 -19.46
N ARG A 41 -24.89 12.91 -18.96
CA ARG A 41 -24.84 11.63 -18.23
C ARG A 41 -25.48 10.47 -19.01
N THR A 42 -25.30 10.46 -20.33
CA THR A 42 -25.82 9.42 -21.23
C THR A 42 -24.80 9.04 -22.29
N THR A 43 -24.98 7.90 -22.95
CA THR A 43 -24.12 7.50 -24.08
C THR A 43 -24.59 8.01 -25.43
N GLU A 44 -25.73 8.71 -25.53
CA GLU A 44 -26.38 8.98 -26.82
C GLU A 44 -25.51 9.83 -27.76
N ALA A 45 -24.79 10.82 -27.22
CA ALA A 45 -23.92 11.67 -28.02
C ALA A 45 -22.70 10.91 -28.56
N ILE A 46 -22.01 10.10 -27.74
CA ILE A 46 -20.80 9.38 -28.16
C ILE A 46 -21.08 8.12 -28.98
N LYS A 47 -22.27 7.54 -28.88
CA LYS A 47 -22.65 6.25 -29.49
C LYS A 47 -22.33 6.12 -30.99
N PRO A 48 -22.56 7.13 -31.85
CA PRO A 48 -22.20 7.04 -33.29
C PRO A 48 -20.70 6.88 -33.54
N TYR A 49 -19.87 7.28 -32.56
CA TYR A 49 -18.42 7.32 -32.65
C TYR A 49 -17.74 6.18 -31.90
N ILE A 50 -18.50 5.20 -31.39
CA ILE A 50 -17.96 4.03 -30.71
C ILE A 50 -17.66 2.92 -31.73
N SER A 51 -16.49 2.28 -31.58
CA SER A 51 -16.09 1.11 -32.35
C SER A 51 -16.77 -0.15 -31.80
N ASP A 52 -17.07 -1.12 -32.68
CA ASP A 52 -17.61 -2.43 -32.27
C ASP A 52 -16.60 -3.22 -31.43
N SER A 53 -15.31 -2.87 -31.49
CA SER A 53 -14.24 -3.46 -30.69
C SER A 53 -14.03 -2.80 -29.32
N LEU A 54 -14.80 -1.75 -28.97
CA LEU A 54 -14.65 -1.07 -27.68
C LEU A 54 -14.67 -2.05 -26.52
N ALA A 55 -13.64 -2.05 -25.67
CA ALA A 55 -13.55 -2.93 -24.50
C ALA A 55 -12.79 -2.24 -23.35
N PHE A 56 -13.08 -2.67 -22.11
CA PHE A 56 -12.49 -2.12 -20.90
C PHE A 56 -11.91 -3.24 -20.03
N GLY A 57 -10.65 -3.16 -19.64
CA GLY A 57 -9.96 -4.18 -18.87
C GLY A 57 -10.20 -5.61 -19.41
N ASN A 58 -10.79 -6.46 -18.56
CA ASN A 58 -11.17 -7.85 -18.90
C ASN A 58 -12.64 -7.99 -19.38
N TYR A 59 -13.36 -6.88 -19.53
CA TYR A 59 -14.75 -6.88 -19.97
C TYR A 59 -14.85 -6.94 -21.51
N PRO A 60 -15.63 -7.88 -22.07
CA PRO A 60 -15.77 -8.02 -23.52
C PRO A 60 -16.63 -6.91 -24.13
N SER A 61 -16.48 -6.66 -25.44
CA SER A 61 -17.09 -5.52 -26.12
C SER A 61 -18.62 -5.43 -26.02
N LYS A 62 -19.28 -6.58 -25.84
CA LYS A 62 -20.75 -6.68 -25.67
C LYS A 62 -21.31 -5.94 -24.45
N VAL A 63 -20.50 -5.66 -23.42
CA VAL A 63 -20.94 -4.94 -22.21
C VAL A 63 -20.46 -3.48 -22.15
N SER A 64 -19.66 -3.03 -23.12
CA SER A 64 -18.99 -1.73 -23.07
C SER A 64 -19.96 -0.54 -23.01
N ILE A 65 -21.10 -0.60 -23.70
CA ILE A 65 -22.13 0.45 -23.62
C ILE A 65 -22.77 0.52 -22.23
N GLN A 66 -22.97 -0.63 -21.57
CA GLN A 66 -23.51 -0.66 -20.21
C GLN A 66 -22.51 -0.06 -19.21
N ILE A 67 -21.23 -0.39 -19.35
CA ILE A 67 -20.14 0.19 -18.55
C ILE A 67 -20.11 1.71 -18.73
N LEU A 68 -20.11 2.21 -19.97
CA LEU A 68 -20.14 3.66 -20.22
C LEU A 68 -21.36 4.35 -19.63
N THR A 69 -22.54 3.74 -19.76
CA THR A 69 -23.77 4.27 -19.17
C THR A 69 -23.62 4.42 -17.66
N GLN A 70 -23.03 3.44 -16.99
CA GLN A 70 -22.82 3.49 -15.54
C GLN A 70 -21.80 4.55 -15.15
N VAL A 71 -20.68 4.63 -15.89
CA VAL A 71 -19.62 5.61 -15.64
C VAL A 71 -20.15 7.04 -15.79
N PHE A 72 -20.83 7.36 -16.89
CA PHE A 72 -21.36 8.72 -17.12
C PHE A 72 -22.43 9.11 -16.11
N LYS A 73 -23.20 8.15 -15.58
CA LYS A 73 -24.21 8.43 -14.54
C LYS A 73 -23.61 8.72 -13.16
N ASN A 74 -22.50 8.06 -12.82
CA ASN A 74 -21.97 8.04 -11.46
C ASN A 74 -20.81 8.99 -11.23
N LEU A 75 -20.16 9.47 -12.29
CA LEU A 75 -19.08 10.44 -12.13
C LEU A 75 -19.61 11.80 -11.65
N PRO A 76 -18.83 12.52 -10.84
CA PRO A 76 -19.12 13.92 -10.52
C PRO A 76 -19.17 14.79 -11.77
N ASP A 77 -19.72 15.99 -11.64
CA ASP A 77 -19.83 16.91 -12.77
C ASP A 77 -18.46 17.22 -13.38
N LEU A 78 -18.42 17.25 -14.71
CA LEU A 78 -17.23 17.58 -15.48
C LEU A 78 -17.17 19.10 -15.69
N ASN A 79 -16.18 19.74 -15.08
CA ASN A 79 -15.93 21.18 -15.22
C ASN A 79 -15.31 21.51 -16.57
N SER A 80 -14.34 20.70 -17.03
CA SER A 80 -13.68 20.87 -18.33
C SER A 80 -13.13 19.55 -18.88
N LEU A 81 -13.05 19.49 -20.21
CA LEU A 81 -12.36 18.44 -20.97
C LEU A 81 -11.46 19.11 -22.00
N GLU A 82 -10.15 18.92 -21.89
CA GLU A 82 -9.16 19.56 -22.74
C GLU A 82 -8.29 18.54 -23.45
N ILE A 83 -7.98 18.80 -24.72
CA ILE A 83 -7.07 17.98 -25.50
C ILE A 83 -5.65 18.46 -25.22
N LEU A 84 -4.81 17.60 -24.64
CA LEU A 84 -3.41 17.89 -24.37
C LEU A 84 -2.54 17.57 -25.59
N SER A 85 -2.75 16.41 -26.21
CA SER A 85 -2.01 15.98 -27.39
C SER A 85 -2.83 15.04 -28.28
N GLN A 86 -2.54 15.00 -29.58
CA GLN A 86 -3.17 14.07 -30.53
C GLN A 86 -2.14 13.52 -31.52
N LYS A 87 -2.28 12.25 -31.87
CA LYS A 87 -1.55 11.58 -32.95
C LYS A 87 -2.43 10.50 -33.59
N SER A 88 -1.97 9.89 -34.68
CA SER A 88 -2.73 8.79 -35.30
C SER A 88 -3.06 7.69 -34.29
N GLY A 89 -4.35 7.31 -34.20
CA GLY A 89 -4.90 6.33 -33.26
C GLY A 89 -5.06 6.76 -31.80
N GLU A 90 -4.67 7.97 -31.38
CA GLU A 90 -4.60 8.34 -29.96
C GLU A 90 -4.82 9.84 -29.71
N ALA A 91 -5.59 10.18 -28.66
CA ALA A 91 -5.66 11.52 -28.09
C ALA A 91 -5.45 11.45 -26.57
N GLU A 92 -4.65 12.36 -26.01
CA GLU A 92 -4.47 12.52 -24.57
C GLU A 92 -5.32 13.69 -24.07
N LEU A 93 -6.14 13.42 -23.06
CA LEU A 93 -7.14 14.37 -22.54
C LEU A 93 -6.91 14.67 -21.06
N GLU A 94 -7.10 15.92 -20.67
CA GLU A 94 -7.27 16.34 -19.27
C GLU A 94 -8.77 16.47 -18.96
N TYR A 95 -9.23 15.78 -17.93
CA TYR A 95 -10.58 15.82 -17.39
C TYR A 95 -10.53 16.53 -16.04
N ASN A 96 -11.37 17.53 -15.84
CA ASN A 96 -11.48 18.22 -14.55
C ASN A 96 -12.86 17.96 -13.96
N PHE A 97 -12.94 17.08 -12.96
CA PHE A 97 -14.20 16.76 -12.28
C PHE A 97 -14.32 17.52 -10.95
N THR A 98 -15.53 17.94 -10.58
CA THR A 98 -15.79 18.72 -9.36
C THR A 98 -15.26 18.06 -8.08
N LEU A 99 -15.37 16.73 -7.93
CA LEU A 99 -14.94 16.00 -6.73
C LEU A 99 -13.72 15.10 -6.95
N LEU A 100 -13.36 14.80 -8.19
CA LEU A 100 -12.19 13.94 -8.50
C LEU A 100 -10.96 14.74 -8.94
N GLY A 101 -11.08 16.07 -9.07
CA GLY A 101 -10.01 16.94 -9.52
C GLY A 101 -9.62 16.69 -10.98
N LYS A 102 -8.40 17.14 -11.33
CA LYS A 102 -7.82 16.96 -12.66
C LYS A 102 -7.29 15.53 -12.82
N ARG A 103 -7.61 14.90 -13.94
CA ARG A 103 -7.14 13.56 -14.33
C ARG A 103 -6.70 13.60 -15.78
N THR A 104 -5.65 12.87 -16.12
CA THR A 104 -5.17 12.74 -17.51
C THR A 104 -5.26 11.30 -17.96
N SER A 105 -5.79 11.05 -19.15
CA SER A 105 -5.82 9.71 -19.74
C SER A 105 -5.89 9.76 -21.25
N LYS A 106 -5.64 8.63 -21.91
CA LYS A 106 -5.77 8.54 -23.37
C LYS A 106 -7.12 8.03 -23.82
N VAL A 107 -7.45 8.37 -25.05
CA VAL A 107 -8.51 7.79 -25.87
C VAL A 107 -7.85 7.16 -27.07
N LEU A 108 -8.14 5.89 -27.33
CA LEU A 108 -7.62 5.18 -28.50
C LEU A 108 -8.73 5.01 -29.54
N PHE A 109 -8.35 5.23 -30.80
CA PHE A 109 -9.25 5.17 -31.95
C PHE A 109 -8.86 4.04 -32.88
N ASP A 110 -9.84 3.43 -33.53
CA ASP A 110 -9.61 2.50 -34.62
C ASP A 110 -9.25 3.23 -35.94
N ASN A 111 -8.97 2.46 -36.99
CA ASN A 111 -8.59 3.00 -38.30
C ASN A 111 -9.71 3.85 -38.96
N SER A 112 -10.95 3.78 -38.48
CA SER A 112 -12.07 4.61 -38.92
C SER A 112 -12.29 5.85 -38.07
N GLY A 113 -11.44 6.08 -37.06
CA GLY A 113 -11.54 7.18 -36.12
C GLY A 113 -12.63 7.00 -35.07
N LYS A 114 -13.10 5.76 -34.84
CA LYS A 114 -14.05 5.45 -33.77
C LYS A 114 -13.34 5.05 -32.49
N VAL A 115 -13.90 5.41 -31.34
CA VAL A 115 -13.36 5.13 -30.01
C VAL A 115 -13.35 3.62 -29.76
N MET A 116 -12.16 3.07 -29.56
CA MET A 116 -11.92 1.66 -29.23
C MET A 116 -11.47 1.47 -27.78
N ARG A 117 -10.98 2.52 -27.11
CA ARG A 117 -10.65 2.48 -25.67
C ARG A 117 -10.70 3.88 -25.06
N LEU A 118 -11.20 3.96 -23.82
CA LEU A 118 -11.13 5.15 -22.97
C LEU A 118 -10.36 4.77 -21.70
N GLU A 119 -9.10 5.17 -21.59
CA GLU A 119 -8.26 4.78 -20.45
C GLU A 119 -8.77 5.36 -19.13
N LEU A 120 -9.49 6.49 -19.14
CA LEU A 120 -10.17 6.99 -17.95
C LEU A 120 -11.10 5.93 -17.36
N VAL A 121 -11.87 5.24 -18.22
CA VAL A 121 -12.81 4.20 -17.80
C VAL A 121 -12.04 2.99 -17.26
N ASP A 122 -10.95 2.57 -17.92
CA ASP A 122 -10.08 1.50 -17.43
C ASP A 122 -9.51 1.83 -16.03
N ASN A 123 -9.04 3.06 -15.84
CA ASN A 123 -8.49 3.53 -14.57
C ASN A 123 -9.55 3.54 -13.46
N LEU A 124 -10.75 4.05 -13.75
CA LEU A 124 -11.86 4.10 -12.78
C LEU A 124 -12.32 2.69 -12.37
N LEU A 125 -12.44 1.77 -13.33
CA LEU A 125 -12.82 0.38 -13.03
C LEU A 125 -11.76 -0.33 -12.19
N ARG A 126 -10.48 -0.04 -12.43
CA ARG A 126 -9.39 -0.56 -11.60
C ARG A 126 -9.43 0.04 -10.19
N GLU A 127 -9.55 1.36 -10.06
CA GLU A 127 -9.67 2.05 -8.77
C GLU A 127 -10.86 1.51 -7.95
N GLU A 128 -12.02 1.28 -8.59
CA GLU A 128 -13.19 0.68 -7.93
C GLU A 128 -12.93 -0.77 -7.50
N ALA A 129 -12.32 -1.59 -8.35
CA ALA A 129 -11.96 -2.97 -8.00
C ALA A 129 -10.93 -3.03 -6.86
N GLU A 130 -9.94 -2.13 -6.85
CA GLU A 130 -8.95 -1.99 -5.77
C GLU A 130 -9.62 -1.52 -4.47
N ALA A 131 -10.52 -0.55 -4.52
CA ALA A 131 -11.28 -0.10 -3.36
C ALA A 131 -12.19 -1.21 -2.80
N GLN A 132 -12.89 -1.96 -3.67
CA GLN A 132 -13.70 -3.10 -3.25
C GLN A 132 -12.85 -4.25 -2.69
N ALA A 133 -11.69 -4.53 -3.28
CA ALA A 133 -10.73 -5.49 -2.74
C ALA A 133 -10.16 -5.02 -1.40
N ALA A 134 -9.86 -3.73 -1.23
CA ALA A 134 -9.43 -3.15 0.04
C ALA A 134 -10.52 -3.26 1.12
N LEU A 135 -11.77 -2.96 0.76
CA LEU A 135 -12.95 -3.11 1.64
C LEU A 135 -13.24 -4.59 1.98
N ALA A 136 -13.05 -5.52 1.04
CA ALA A 136 -13.18 -6.95 1.27
C ALA A 136 -12.04 -7.49 2.15
N ARG A 137 -10.81 -7.03 1.93
CA ARG A 137 -9.64 -7.32 2.77
C ARG A 137 -9.74 -6.68 4.16
N GLN A 138 -10.53 -5.63 4.33
CA GLN A 138 -10.87 -5.06 5.64
C GLN A 138 -11.88 -5.91 6.43
N LYS A 139 -12.62 -6.83 5.79
CA LYS A 139 -13.61 -7.69 6.48
C LYS A 139 -13.04 -8.96 7.05
N GLN A 140 -11.89 -9.45 6.56
CA GLN A 140 -11.22 -10.56 7.20
C GLN A 140 -10.58 -10.08 8.50
N VAL A 141 -10.88 -10.78 9.58
CA VAL A 141 -10.30 -10.57 10.90
C VAL A 141 -9.56 -11.85 11.28
N PRO A 142 -8.60 -11.79 12.21
CA PRO A 142 -8.01 -12.98 12.81
C PRO A 142 -9.08 -13.98 13.18
N THR A 143 -8.83 -15.26 12.90
CA THR A 143 -9.75 -16.34 13.26
C THR A 143 -9.08 -17.20 14.32
N PRO A 144 -9.28 -16.88 15.61
CA PRO A 144 -8.74 -17.69 16.70
C PRO A 144 -9.27 -19.12 16.58
N GLY A 145 -8.38 -20.05 16.21
CA GLY A 145 -8.69 -21.48 16.12
C GLY A 145 -8.45 -22.20 17.46
N ALA A 146 -8.34 -23.53 17.41
CA ALA A 146 -8.11 -24.38 18.58
C ALA A 146 -6.86 -23.98 19.41
N LEU A 147 -5.87 -23.33 18.79
CA LEU A 147 -4.70 -22.83 19.52
C LEU A 147 -5.04 -21.72 20.50
N ALA A 148 -6.01 -20.85 20.20
CA ALA A 148 -6.42 -19.79 21.11
C ALA A 148 -7.13 -20.34 22.35
N GLU A 149 -7.86 -21.45 22.21
CA GLU A 149 -8.43 -22.18 23.34
C GLU A 149 -7.35 -22.85 24.20
N LYS A 150 -6.32 -23.40 23.56
CA LYS A 150 -5.17 -24.03 24.23
C LYS A 150 -4.30 -23.00 24.98
N HIS A 151 -4.12 -21.82 24.40
CA HIS A 151 -3.30 -20.72 24.92
C HIS A 151 -4.15 -19.47 25.16
N PRO A 152 -4.96 -19.45 26.23
CA PRO A 152 -5.73 -18.27 26.57
C PRO A 152 -4.81 -17.16 27.07
N PHE A 153 -5.19 -15.91 26.81
CA PHE A 153 -4.53 -14.75 27.40
C PHE A 153 -5.12 -14.39 28.76
N LYS A 154 -4.33 -13.67 29.56
CA LYS A 154 -4.80 -12.88 30.69
C LYS A 154 -4.75 -11.41 30.30
N GLU A 155 -5.81 -10.66 30.59
CA GLU A 155 -5.74 -9.21 30.45
C GLU A 155 -4.84 -8.64 31.55
N VAL A 156 -3.93 -7.75 31.15
CA VAL A 156 -3.05 -7.02 32.06
C VAL A 156 -3.05 -5.54 31.71
N SER A 157 -2.70 -4.71 32.69
CA SER A 157 -2.61 -3.27 32.51
C SER A 157 -1.42 -2.68 33.25
N PHE A 158 -0.82 -1.65 32.66
CA PHE A 158 0.30 -0.88 33.20
C PHE A 158 0.24 0.55 32.65
N ASN A 159 0.98 1.49 33.23
CA ASN A 159 0.90 2.90 32.81
C ASN A 159 2.03 3.24 31.83
N ALA A 160 1.70 4.04 30.83
CA ALA A 160 2.65 4.84 30.06
C ALA A 160 3.28 5.95 30.93
N PRO A 161 4.40 6.57 30.50
CA PRO A 161 5.06 7.63 31.25
C PRO A 161 4.18 8.85 31.56
N ASP A 162 3.23 9.18 30.68
CA ASP A 162 2.25 10.26 30.86
C ASP A 162 1.05 9.87 31.76
N GLY A 163 1.07 8.68 32.34
CA GLY A 163 0.03 8.16 33.22
C GLY A 163 -1.15 7.54 32.50
N LEU A 164 -1.17 7.51 31.16
CA LEU A 164 -2.17 6.77 30.40
C LEU A 164 -2.04 5.28 30.71
N MET A 165 -3.11 4.65 31.20
CA MET A 165 -3.13 3.19 31.36
C MET A 165 -3.01 2.52 29.98
N ILE A 166 -2.39 1.36 29.88
CA ILE A 166 -2.29 0.55 28.67
C ILE A 166 -2.96 -0.77 28.99
N THR A 167 -3.81 -1.27 28.08
CA THR A 167 -4.41 -2.61 28.21
C THR A 167 -3.69 -3.57 27.27
N ALA A 168 -3.43 -4.79 27.71
CA ALA A 168 -2.75 -5.80 26.93
C ALA A 168 -3.32 -7.20 27.17
N ASN A 169 -3.18 -8.07 26.16
CA ASN A 169 -3.43 -9.49 26.26
C ASN A 169 -2.09 -10.20 26.46
N LEU A 170 -1.86 -10.78 27.64
CA LEU A 170 -0.66 -11.54 27.97
C LEU A 170 -0.92 -13.04 27.85
N TYR A 171 -0.27 -13.67 26.88
CA TYR A 171 -0.27 -15.10 26.64
C TYR A 171 1.00 -15.71 27.25
N GLU A 172 0.93 -16.06 28.52
CA GLU A 172 2.05 -16.58 29.30
C GLU A 172 2.01 -18.11 29.36
N THR A 173 3.07 -18.77 28.90
CA THR A 173 3.22 -20.24 28.91
C THR A 173 4.31 -20.73 29.85
N GLY A 174 5.25 -19.86 30.24
CA GLY A 174 6.25 -20.19 31.28
C GLY A 174 7.27 -19.09 31.53
N ALA A 175 7.54 -18.76 32.80
CA ALA A 175 8.40 -17.64 33.18
C ALA A 175 9.84 -17.69 32.63
N GLY A 176 10.36 -18.88 32.32
CA GLY A 176 11.70 -19.06 31.78
C GLY A 176 11.82 -18.87 30.26
N LEU A 177 10.70 -18.74 29.53
CA LEU A 177 10.68 -18.66 28.08
C LEU A 177 11.03 -17.25 27.56
N PRO A 178 11.57 -17.12 26.34
CA PRO A 178 11.75 -15.82 25.68
C PRO A 178 10.40 -15.11 25.50
N VAL A 179 10.44 -13.78 25.38
CA VAL A 179 9.23 -12.94 25.34
C VAL A 179 9.15 -12.11 24.07
N VAL A 180 7.97 -12.11 23.45
CA VAL A 180 7.63 -11.32 22.26
C VAL A 180 6.59 -10.26 22.61
N LEU A 181 6.86 -9.00 22.25
CA LEU A 181 5.90 -7.90 22.33
C LEU A 181 5.33 -7.62 20.94
N LEU A 182 4.00 -7.64 20.81
CA LEU A 182 3.28 -7.43 19.55
C LEU A 182 2.56 -6.07 19.57
N CYS A 183 2.84 -5.26 18.56
CA CYS A 183 2.40 -3.87 18.42
C CYS A 183 1.62 -3.67 17.12
N HIS A 184 0.33 -3.35 17.22
CA HIS A 184 -0.61 -3.36 16.09
C HIS A 184 -0.39 -2.20 15.11
N GLN A 185 -1.02 -2.30 13.93
CA GLN A 185 -1.06 -1.24 12.93
C GLN A 185 -2.10 -0.15 13.21
N ALA A 186 -2.10 0.92 12.41
CA ALA A 186 -3.00 2.06 12.61
C ALA A 186 -4.47 1.64 12.54
N GLY A 187 -5.29 2.17 13.45
CA GLY A 187 -6.73 1.88 13.50
C GLY A 187 -7.09 0.49 14.02
N TYR A 188 -6.10 -0.36 14.34
CA TYR A 188 -6.32 -1.70 14.90
C TYR A 188 -6.21 -1.69 16.43
N ASN A 189 -6.23 -2.87 17.02
CA ASN A 189 -6.08 -3.10 18.46
C ASN A 189 -5.29 -4.41 18.68
N LYS A 190 -5.05 -4.77 19.94
CA LYS A 190 -4.33 -6.00 20.32
C LYS A 190 -4.87 -7.30 19.69
N TYR A 191 -6.11 -7.30 19.20
CA TYR A 191 -6.71 -8.46 18.53
C TYR A 191 -6.23 -8.65 17.09
N GLU A 192 -5.41 -7.76 16.50
CA GLU A 192 -4.64 -8.05 15.28
C GLU A 192 -3.85 -9.37 15.41
N TYR A 193 -3.49 -9.74 16.63
CA TYR A 193 -2.66 -10.89 16.95
C TYR A 193 -3.42 -12.08 17.53
N ALA A 194 -4.75 -12.09 17.46
CA ALA A 194 -5.57 -13.09 18.16
C ALA A 194 -5.33 -14.54 17.69
N ASP A 195 -4.90 -14.74 16.44
CA ASP A 195 -4.49 -16.05 15.89
C ASP A 195 -2.97 -16.20 15.69
N ILE A 196 -2.20 -15.11 15.84
CA ILE A 196 -0.73 -15.10 15.77
C ILE A 196 -0.12 -15.45 17.13
N ALA A 197 -0.58 -14.84 18.22
CA ALA A 197 0.00 -15.02 19.55
C ALA A 197 -0.05 -16.49 20.03
N PRO A 198 -1.18 -17.23 19.89
CA PRO A 198 -1.22 -18.64 20.26
C PRO A 198 -0.25 -19.54 19.46
N LYS A 199 0.03 -19.20 18.19
CA LYS A 199 1.04 -19.92 17.38
C LYS A 199 2.45 -19.68 17.93
N LEU A 200 2.76 -18.46 18.33
CA LEU A 200 4.03 -18.14 18.99
C LEU A 200 4.15 -18.83 20.36
N ASN A 201 3.06 -19.01 21.09
CA ASN A 201 3.06 -19.80 22.32
C ASN A 201 3.40 -21.27 22.06
N GLU A 202 2.84 -21.90 21.03
CA GLU A 202 3.24 -23.26 20.60
C GLU A 202 4.72 -23.36 20.25
N MET A 203 5.32 -22.26 19.78
CA MET A 203 6.75 -22.17 19.47
C MET A 203 7.63 -21.94 20.70
N GLY A 204 7.06 -21.88 21.91
CA GLY A 204 7.81 -21.76 23.17
C GLY A 204 8.12 -20.32 23.58
N PHE A 205 7.28 -19.35 23.21
CA PHE A 205 7.41 -17.96 23.62
C PHE A 205 6.30 -17.55 24.61
N ASN A 206 6.63 -16.65 25.54
CA ASN A 206 5.62 -15.77 26.15
C ASN A 206 5.32 -14.64 25.18
N VAL A 207 4.07 -14.20 25.11
CA VAL A 207 3.65 -13.19 24.14
C VAL A 207 2.75 -12.16 24.80
N MET A 208 2.96 -10.88 24.52
CA MET A 208 2.05 -9.82 24.93
C MET A 208 1.65 -8.97 23.73
N ALA A 209 0.35 -8.87 23.46
CA ALA A 209 -0.20 -7.94 22.47
C ALA A 209 -0.81 -6.74 23.19
N ILE A 210 -0.38 -5.53 22.84
CA ILE A 210 -0.80 -4.29 23.52
C ILE A 210 -1.80 -3.51 22.68
N ASP A 211 -2.70 -2.81 23.35
CA ASP A 211 -3.44 -1.70 22.75
C ASP A 211 -2.56 -0.44 22.82
N GLN A 212 -2.20 0.14 21.67
CA GLN A 212 -1.50 1.42 21.60
C GLN A 212 -2.49 2.57 21.40
N ARG A 213 -2.12 3.78 21.85
CA ARG A 213 -2.95 4.99 21.69
C ARG A 213 -3.12 5.48 20.26
N SER A 214 -2.47 4.87 19.27
CA SER A 214 -2.66 5.13 17.83
C SER A 214 -3.42 3.99 17.14
N GLY A 215 -4.40 3.43 17.84
CA GLY A 215 -5.26 2.35 17.37
C GLY A 215 -6.70 2.77 17.12
N GLY A 216 -7.61 1.80 17.18
CA GLY A 216 -9.03 2.01 16.96
C GLY A 216 -9.87 0.75 17.18
N SER A 217 -11.08 0.75 16.64
CA SER A 217 -11.96 -0.42 16.69
C SER A 217 -11.64 -1.41 15.56
N PHE A 218 -11.39 -2.66 15.91
CA PHE A 218 -11.02 -3.73 14.98
C PHE A 218 -11.46 -5.09 15.50
N GLY A 219 -11.85 -6.02 14.63
CA GLY A 219 -12.27 -7.36 15.04
C GLY A 219 -13.53 -7.41 15.91
N GLY A 220 -14.39 -6.38 15.82
CA GLY A 220 -15.53 -6.22 16.72
C GLY A 220 -15.17 -5.81 18.16
N GLN A 221 -13.92 -5.43 18.40
CA GLN A 221 -13.39 -5.02 19.70
C GLN A 221 -12.89 -3.57 19.63
N SER A 222 -12.97 -2.83 20.73
CA SER A 222 -12.38 -1.48 20.86
C SER A 222 -10.95 -1.55 21.37
N ASN A 223 -10.11 -0.59 20.98
CA ASN A 223 -8.82 -0.35 21.61
C ASN A 223 -9.01 0.46 22.90
N ALA A 224 -8.85 -0.18 24.07
CA ALA A 224 -9.13 0.47 25.34
C ALA A 224 -8.13 1.60 25.67
N THR A 225 -6.88 1.48 25.23
CA THR A 225 -5.85 2.51 25.40
C THR A 225 -6.18 3.77 24.61
N PHE A 226 -6.54 3.63 23.34
CA PHE A 226 -6.99 4.71 22.46
C PHE A 226 -8.20 5.44 23.03
N GLU A 227 -9.25 4.71 23.44
CA GLU A 227 -10.45 5.33 24.01
C GLU A 227 -10.15 6.14 25.28
N ARG A 228 -9.24 5.65 26.13
CA ARG A 228 -8.79 6.38 27.32
C ARG A 228 -7.94 7.60 26.95
N ALA A 229 -7.06 7.51 25.96
CA ALA A 229 -6.28 8.65 25.47
C ALA A 229 -7.19 9.75 24.93
N LYS A 230 -8.16 9.39 24.08
CA LYS A 230 -9.19 10.30 23.56
C LYS A 230 -9.99 10.96 24.67
N SER A 231 -10.43 10.18 25.66
CA SER A 231 -11.19 10.70 26.81
C SER A 231 -10.37 11.65 27.68
N ALA A 232 -9.06 11.43 27.78
CA ALA A 232 -8.13 12.27 28.52
C ALA A 232 -7.62 13.49 27.71
N GLY A 233 -8.01 13.62 26.44
CA GLY A 233 -7.51 14.69 25.57
C GLY A 233 -6.02 14.57 25.22
N LEU A 234 -5.46 13.36 25.29
CA LEU A 234 -4.08 13.08 24.91
C LEU A 234 -3.98 12.87 23.40
N GLU A 235 -2.80 13.16 22.85
CA GLU A 235 -2.50 12.95 21.43
C GLU A 235 -2.46 11.45 21.10
N THR A 236 -2.98 11.12 19.91
CA THR A 236 -3.15 9.75 19.41
C THR A 236 -2.49 9.55 18.05
N GLY A 237 -1.51 10.38 17.70
CA GLY A 237 -0.72 10.24 16.49
C GLY A 237 0.24 9.07 16.57
N PHE A 238 0.86 8.74 15.43
CA PHE A 238 1.74 7.57 15.33
C PHE A 238 2.91 7.63 16.31
N LEU A 239 3.55 8.79 16.43
CA LEU A 239 4.69 9.00 17.34
C LEU A 239 4.29 8.97 18.80
N ASP A 240 3.06 9.38 19.14
CA ASP A 240 2.60 9.39 20.53
C ASP A 240 2.54 7.98 21.12
N ALA A 241 2.37 6.95 20.27
CA ALA A 241 2.38 5.55 20.67
C ALA A 241 3.77 4.99 21.00
N GLU A 242 4.87 5.69 20.69
CA GLU A 242 6.23 5.25 21.02
C GLU A 242 6.37 4.97 22.53
N GLN A 243 5.87 5.89 23.36
CA GLN A 243 5.92 5.74 24.81
C GLN A 243 5.09 4.55 25.33
N ASP A 244 4.03 4.15 24.62
CA ASP A 244 3.24 2.98 24.99
C ASP A 244 4.04 1.69 24.74
N ILE A 245 4.76 1.65 23.61
CA ILE A 245 5.63 0.53 23.25
C ILE A 245 6.81 0.43 24.23
N GLU A 246 7.46 1.55 24.55
CA GLU A 246 8.55 1.56 25.54
C GLU A 246 8.08 1.12 26.93
N ALA A 247 6.91 1.58 27.39
CA ALA A 247 6.31 1.13 28.64
C ALA A 247 6.05 -0.37 28.65
N ALA A 248 5.59 -0.93 27.52
CA ALA A 248 5.36 -2.36 27.37
C ALA A 248 6.66 -3.19 27.37
N VAL A 249 7.72 -2.70 26.71
CA VAL A 249 9.06 -3.30 26.78
C VAL A 249 9.54 -3.35 28.23
N ASN A 250 9.40 -2.24 28.96
CA ASN A 250 9.80 -2.14 30.36
C ASN A 250 9.02 -3.10 31.25
N PHE A 251 7.69 -3.14 31.10
CA PHE A 251 6.82 -4.05 31.84
C PHE A 251 7.25 -5.52 31.65
N LEU A 252 7.51 -5.94 30.42
CA LEU A 252 7.94 -7.31 30.12
C LEU A 252 9.34 -7.61 30.65
N TYR A 253 10.29 -6.68 30.47
CA TYR A 253 11.65 -6.83 30.95
C TYR A 253 11.68 -6.98 32.48
N GLU A 254 10.93 -6.15 33.20
CA GLU A 254 10.83 -6.21 34.68
C GLU A 254 10.14 -7.49 35.15
N LYS A 255 9.09 -7.94 34.45
CA LYS A 255 8.35 -9.15 34.80
C LYS A 255 9.14 -10.44 34.59
N TYR A 256 9.93 -10.53 33.52
CA TYR A 256 10.62 -11.78 33.13
C TYR A 256 12.14 -11.75 33.33
N GLY A 257 12.74 -10.58 33.56
CA GLY A 257 14.20 -10.42 33.64
C GLY A 257 14.91 -10.78 32.32
N LYS A 258 14.23 -10.59 31.19
CA LYS A 258 14.69 -10.99 29.85
C LYS A 258 14.51 -9.85 28.86
N GLN A 259 15.45 -9.76 27.91
CA GLN A 259 15.26 -8.89 26.75
C GLN A 259 14.07 -9.34 25.90
N VAL A 260 13.42 -8.38 25.27
CA VAL A 260 12.17 -8.53 24.52
C VAL A 260 12.46 -8.61 23.02
N ILE A 261 11.79 -9.52 22.32
CA ILE A 261 11.70 -9.48 20.86
C ILE A 261 10.55 -8.52 20.51
N LEU A 262 10.87 -7.39 19.87
CA LEU A 262 9.91 -6.34 19.58
C LEU A 262 9.34 -6.49 18.17
N TRP A 263 8.03 -6.67 18.07
CA TRP A 263 7.33 -6.90 16.82
C TRP A 263 6.33 -5.78 16.53
N GLY A 264 6.49 -5.08 15.41
CA GLY A 264 5.52 -4.09 14.94
C GLY A 264 4.87 -4.39 13.58
N SER A 265 3.75 -3.70 13.31
CA SER A 265 2.93 -3.78 12.09
C SER A 265 2.66 -2.38 11.54
N SER A 266 2.99 -2.11 10.27
CA SER A 266 2.83 -0.79 9.63
C SER A 266 3.59 0.30 10.41
N TYR A 267 2.96 1.41 10.80
CA TYR A 267 3.61 2.50 11.55
C TYR A 267 4.40 2.01 12.77
N SER A 268 3.85 1.05 13.53
CA SER A 268 4.49 0.54 14.74
C SER A 268 5.69 -0.36 14.43
N SER A 269 5.79 -0.88 13.20
CA SER A 269 6.98 -1.60 12.74
C SER A 269 8.19 -0.66 12.58
N SER A 270 7.97 0.57 12.11
CA SER A 270 9.03 1.59 12.09
C SER A 270 9.43 2.01 13.51
N LEU A 271 8.46 2.19 14.43
CA LEU A 271 8.76 2.42 15.85
C LEU A 271 9.53 1.26 16.48
N ALA A 272 9.17 0.01 16.15
CA ALA A 272 9.89 -1.17 16.62
C ALA A 272 11.36 -1.16 16.21
N LEU A 273 11.69 -0.69 15.01
CA LEU A 273 13.07 -0.52 14.55
C LEU A 273 13.80 0.59 15.32
N PHE A 274 13.20 1.78 15.48
CA PHE A 274 13.83 2.88 16.23
C PHE A 274 14.06 2.56 17.71
N ILE A 275 13.04 2.01 18.38
CA ILE A 275 13.14 1.59 19.78
C ILE A 275 14.13 0.43 19.88
N GLY A 276 14.03 -0.55 18.97
CA GLY A 276 14.89 -1.72 18.97
C GLY A 276 16.37 -1.38 18.82
N ASP A 277 16.72 -0.43 17.95
CA ASP A 277 18.10 0.05 17.77
C ASP A 277 18.68 0.61 19.08
N SER A 278 17.95 1.51 19.72
CA SER A 278 18.45 2.29 20.87
C SER A 278 18.20 1.67 22.26
N ASN A 279 17.30 0.70 22.39
CA ASN A 279 16.87 0.16 23.69
C ASN A 279 17.55 -1.18 24.02
N GLU A 280 18.43 -1.20 25.03
CA GLU A 280 19.16 -2.40 25.49
C GLU A 280 18.25 -3.51 26.03
N ARG A 281 16.98 -3.20 26.35
CA ARG A 281 15.98 -4.18 26.79
C ARG A 281 15.36 -4.95 25.61
N VAL A 282 15.67 -4.58 24.38
CA VAL A 282 15.23 -5.27 23.15
C VAL A 282 16.38 -6.11 22.60
N SER A 283 16.10 -7.39 22.30
CA SER A 283 17.08 -8.35 21.76
C SER A 283 17.01 -8.51 20.24
N ALA A 284 15.85 -8.32 19.64
CA ALA A 284 15.63 -8.46 18.19
C ALA A 284 14.35 -7.74 17.76
N MET A 285 14.23 -7.43 16.46
CA MET A 285 13.04 -6.79 15.88
C MET A 285 12.41 -7.62 14.76
N ILE A 286 11.08 -7.66 14.73
CA ILE A 286 10.30 -8.20 13.62
C ILE A 286 9.38 -7.08 13.13
N SER A 287 9.53 -6.66 11.87
CA SER A 287 8.85 -5.47 11.35
C SER A 287 8.10 -5.78 10.08
N PHE A 288 6.77 -5.76 10.16
CA PHE A 288 5.90 -5.99 9.01
C PHE A 288 5.51 -4.66 8.36
N SER A 289 5.92 -4.49 7.10
CA SER A 289 5.69 -3.28 6.29
C SER A 289 6.22 -1.98 6.94
N PRO A 290 7.51 -1.89 7.29
CA PRO A 290 8.09 -0.64 7.78
C PRO A 290 8.30 0.38 6.65
N GLY A 291 8.31 1.66 7.02
CA GLY A 291 8.54 2.79 6.12
C GLY A 291 8.78 4.10 6.85
N ASP A 292 9.13 5.15 6.11
CA ASP A 292 9.36 6.50 6.64
C ASP A 292 8.03 7.23 6.92
N TYR A 293 7.31 6.77 7.95
CA TYR A 293 5.96 7.25 8.28
C TYR A 293 5.90 8.60 9.00
N PHE A 294 7.02 9.08 9.52
CA PHE A 294 7.04 10.16 10.53
C PHE A 294 7.50 11.51 9.99
N GLY A 295 7.69 11.64 8.67
CA GLY A 295 8.19 12.86 8.05
C GLY A 295 9.48 13.35 8.73
N ASP A 296 9.57 14.65 8.99
CA ASP A 296 10.75 15.27 9.61
C ASP A 296 10.86 15.03 11.13
N ALA A 297 9.86 14.41 11.75
CA ALA A 297 9.86 14.17 13.20
C ALA A 297 10.74 12.97 13.63
N LYS A 298 11.13 12.11 12.67
CA LYS A 298 12.17 11.07 12.86
C LYS A 298 13.08 11.04 11.64
N PRO A 299 14.35 10.62 11.79
CA PRO A 299 15.19 10.35 10.62
C PRO A 299 14.61 9.22 9.78
N SER A 300 15.05 9.10 8.53
CA SER A 300 14.72 7.96 7.66
C SER A 300 15.18 6.64 8.29
N LEU A 301 14.40 5.56 8.14
CA LEU A 301 14.79 4.21 8.56
C LEU A 301 16.09 3.73 7.92
N SER A 302 16.49 4.31 6.79
CA SER A 302 17.81 4.02 6.20
C SER A 302 18.97 4.33 7.15
N THR A 303 18.80 5.25 8.12
CA THR A 303 19.81 5.49 9.16
C THR A 303 19.87 4.33 10.14
N VAL A 304 18.70 3.81 10.55
CA VAL A 304 18.60 2.67 11.46
C VAL A 304 19.19 1.42 10.82
N PHE A 305 18.82 1.10 9.57
CA PHE A 305 19.35 -0.08 8.90
C PHE A 305 20.88 -0.06 8.74
N LYS A 306 21.50 1.12 8.67
CA LYS A 306 22.97 1.27 8.59
C LYS A 306 23.69 1.09 9.91
N SER A 307 23.05 1.39 11.04
CA SER A 307 23.67 1.35 12.37
C SER A 307 23.27 0.15 13.21
N VAL A 308 22.10 -0.43 12.96
CA VAL A 308 21.53 -1.44 13.85
C VAL A 308 22.35 -2.72 13.84
N GLU A 309 22.81 -3.12 15.01
CA GLU A 309 23.60 -4.35 15.19
C GLU A 309 22.73 -5.55 15.56
N LYS A 310 21.57 -5.30 16.15
CA LYS A 310 20.66 -6.34 16.64
C LYS A 310 20.03 -7.11 15.47
N PRO A 311 19.70 -8.40 15.67
CA PRO A 311 18.95 -9.19 14.69
C PRO A 311 17.64 -8.53 14.29
N PHE A 312 17.32 -8.58 13.00
CA PHE A 312 16.00 -8.16 12.53
C PHE A 312 15.49 -8.97 11.35
N LEU A 313 14.16 -9.10 11.29
CA LEU A 313 13.43 -9.52 10.11
C LEU A 313 12.48 -8.39 9.70
N VAL A 314 12.62 -7.90 8.48
CA VAL A 314 11.65 -6.97 7.89
C VAL A 314 10.90 -7.65 6.75
N THR A 315 9.58 -7.45 6.69
CA THR A 315 8.72 -8.03 5.67
C THR A 315 7.90 -6.95 4.98
N SER A 316 7.33 -7.25 3.82
CA SER A 316 6.55 -6.30 3.03
C SER A 316 5.54 -7.04 2.16
N SER A 317 4.50 -6.35 1.68
CA SER A 317 3.80 -6.81 0.48
C SER A 317 4.72 -6.69 -0.75
N LYS A 318 4.36 -7.35 -1.86
CA LYS A 318 5.13 -7.25 -3.10
C LYS A 318 5.16 -5.83 -3.67
N GLU A 319 4.10 -5.06 -3.44
CA GLU A 319 4.00 -3.66 -3.86
C GLU A 319 4.94 -2.76 -3.05
N GLU A 320 5.03 -2.99 -1.73
CA GLU A 320 5.90 -2.23 -0.82
C GLU A 320 7.38 -2.58 -0.95
N ALA A 321 7.68 -3.79 -1.44
CA ALA A 321 9.02 -4.37 -1.43
C ALA A 321 10.09 -3.45 -2.01
N LYS A 322 9.79 -2.76 -3.12
CA LYS A 322 10.75 -1.84 -3.76
C LYS A 322 11.12 -0.68 -2.84
N ALA A 323 10.13 -0.05 -2.20
CA ALA A 323 10.36 1.07 -1.29
C ALA A 323 11.17 0.62 -0.07
N LEU A 324 10.84 -0.55 0.50
CA LEU A 324 11.58 -1.12 1.62
C LEU A 324 13.03 -1.46 1.22
N SER A 325 13.25 -2.06 0.04
CA SER A 325 14.60 -2.37 -0.44
C SER A 325 15.44 -1.11 -0.62
N SER A 326 14.86 0.00 -1.07
CA SER A 326 15.56 1.29 -1.15
C SER A 326 16.00 1.83 0.21
N LEU A 327 15.28 1.55 1.30
CA LEU A 327 15.71 1.92 2.65
C LEU A 327 16.90 1.07 3.14
N ILE A 328 17.03 -0.16 2.63
CA ILE A 328 18.03 -1.15 3.06
C ILE A 328 19.29 -1.11 2.18
N GLU A 329 19.22 -0.65 0.93
CA GLU A 329 20.27 -0.74 -0.10
C GLU A 329 21.67 -0.30 0.37
N GLY A 330 21.76 0.68 1.28
CA GLY A 330 23.02 1.18 1.83
C GLY A 330 23.52 0.49 3.10
N ALA A 331 22.82 -0.52 3.61
CA ALA A 331 23.15 -1.25 4.83
C ALA A 331 23.95 -2.53 4.54
N GLN A 332 24.90 -2.86 5.42
CA GLN A 332 25.64 -4.12 5.36
C GLN A 332 25.00 -5.14 6.28
N LEU A 333 24.05 -5.91 5.74
CA LEU A 333 23.32 -6.90 6.54
C LEU A 333 24.19 -8.10 6.89
N ASN A 334 24.15 -8.51 8.16
CA ASN A 334 24.73 -9.77 8.60
C ASN A 334 23.73 -10.94 8.49
N GLN A 335 24.16 -12.16 8.84
CA GLN A 335 23.35 -13.38 8.70
C GLN A 335 22.07 -13.43 9.57
N LYS A 336 21.94 -12.52 10.55
CA LYS A 336 20.76 -12.38 11.42
C LYS A 336 19.87 -11.19 11.05
N GLN A 337 20.11 -10.59 9.88
CA GLN A 337 19.40 -9.41 9.39
C GLN A 337 18.90 -9.68 7.98
N SER A 338 17.59 -9.54 7.75
CA SER A 338 17.01 -9.92 6.46
C SER A 338 15.76 -9.14 6.09
N GLN A 339 15.58 -8.96 4.78
CA GLN A 339 14.31 -8.57 4.17
C GLN A 339 13.65 -9.81 3.55
N PHE A 340 12.37 -9.99 3.82
CA PHE A 340 11.52 -10.94 3.11
C PHE A 340 10.57 -10.23 2.14
N ILE A 341 10.48 -10.77 0.93
CA ILE A 341 9.56 -10.34 -0.12
C ILE A 341 8.75 -11.59 -0.56
N PRO A 342 7.41 -11.56 -0.51
CA PRO A 342 6.58 -12.68 -0.92
C PRO A 342 6.67 -12.93 -2.43
N GLN A 343 6.46 -14.19 -2.86
CA GLN A 343 6.34 -14.50 -4.28
C GLN A 343 5.03 -13.93 -4.88
N GLY A 344 3.93 -14.12 -4.14
CA GLY A 344 2.60 -13.59 -4.45
C GLY A 344 2.43 -12.10 -4.11
N GLN A 345 1.18 -11.61 -4.09
CA GLN A 345 0.91 -10.19 -3.76
C GLN A 345 1.31 -9.84 -2.33
N GLY A 346 1.06 -10.75 -1.39
CA GLY A 346 1.28 -10.49 0.03
C GLY A 346 0.30 -9.47 0.62
N TYR A 347 0.57 -9.07 1.86
CA TYR A 347 -0.29 -8.16 2.59
C TYR A 347 0.53 -7.14 3.39
N HIS A 348 -0.03 -5.93 3.49
CA HIS A 348 0.47 -4.91 4.39
C HIS A 348 0.30 -5.31 5.86
N GLY A 349 1.36 -5.22 6.66
CA GLY A 349 1.34 -5.45 8.10
C GLY A 349 1.24 -6.93 8.52
N SER A 350 1.20 -7.16 9.84
CA SER A 350 1.15 -8.49 10.46
C SER A 350 -0.04 -9.33 10.02
N ARG A 351 -1.07 -8.72 9.44
CA ARG A 351 -2.21 -9.44 8.83
C ARG A 351 -1.82 -10.45 7.76
N ALA A 352 -0.60 -10.34 7.20
CA ALA A 352 -0.05 -11.34 6.29
C ALA A 352 0.03 -12.74 6.91
N LEU A 353 0.01 -12.84 8.25
CA LEU A 353 0.10 -14.09 9.00
C LEU A 353 -1.25 -14.66 9.46
N TRP A 354 -2.36 -13.94 9.26
CA TRP A 354 -3.66 -14.42 9.73
C TRP A 354 -4.03 -15.76 9.09
N GLU A 355 -4.80 -16.55 9.83
CA GLU A 355 -5.27 -17.85 9.36
C GLU A 355 -6.08 -17.70 8.06
N GLY A 356 -5.77 -18.54 7.07
CA GLY A 356 -6.44 -18.53 5.77
C GLY A 356 -5.98 -17.44 4.79
N GLN A 357 -4.95 -16.65 5.12
CA GLN A 357 -4.37 -15.70 4.18
C GLN A 357 -3.61 -16.41 3.06
N GLU A 358 -3.96 -16.10 1.82
CA GLU A 358 -3.26 -16.63 0.65
C GLU A 358 -1.77 -16.22 0.66
N GLY A 359 -0.86 -17.20 0.70
CA GLY A 359 0.58 -16.95 0.78
C GLY A 359 1.11 -16.66 2.20
N GLY A 360 0.26 -16.72 3.24
CA GLY A 360 0.67 -16.49 4.64
C GLY A 360 1.73 -17.49 5.13
N GLU A 361 1.78 -18.70 4.57
CA GLU A 361 2.78 -19.72 4.89
C GLU A 361 4.22 -19.27 4.57
N GLU A 362 4.42 -18.46 3.53
CA GLU A 362 5.75 -17.93 3.22
C GLU A 362 6.24 -17.00 4.34
N TYR A 363 5.36 -16.15 4.88
CA TYR A 363 5.66 -15.28 6.00
C TYR A 363 5.92 -16.07 7.28
N TRP A 364 5.07 -17.06 7.59
CA TRP A 364 5.27 -17.93 8.76
C TRP A 364 6.59 -18.69 8.69
N SER A 365 6.99 -19.15 7.51
CA SER A 365 8.29 -19.81 7.30
C SER A 365 9.45 -18.88 7.67
N GLN A 366 9.43 -17.62 7.22
CA GLN A 366 10.48 -16.66 7.54
C GLN A 366 10.50 -16.27 9.01
N VAL A 367 9.35 -15.98 9.61
CA VAL A 367 9.23 -15.69 11.04
C VAL A 367 9.77 -16.85 11.87
N THR A 368 9.39 -18.08 11.53
CA THR A 368 9.83 -19.27 12.25
C THR A 368 11.34 -19.48 12.12
N SER A 369 11.89 -19.31 10.92
CA SER A 369 13.33 -19.41 10.68
C SER A 369 14.10 -18.37 11.49
N PHE A 370 13.67 -17.11 11.42
CA PHE A 370 14.25 -16.01 12.18
C PHE A 370 14.22 -16.26 13.68
N LEU A 371 13.06 -16.57 14.25
CA LEU A 371 12.92 -16.84 15.69
C LEU A 371 13.80 -18.01 16.15
N ARG A 372 13.94 -19.07 15.35
CA ARG A 372 14.83 -20.20 15.66
C ARG A 372 16.31 -19.81 15.67
N SER A 373 16.71 -18.88 14.81
CA SER A 373 18.10 -18.38 14.74
C SER A 373 18.52 -17.48 15.92
N LEU A 374 17.56 -17.04 16.74
CA LEU A 374 17.83 -16.23 17.93
C LEU A 374 18.21 -17.08 19.15
N ASN A 375 17.90 -18.38 19.11
CA ASN A 375 18.12 -19.33 20.20
C ASN A 375 19.48 -20.03 20.12
#